data_AF-A0AA50KUK6-F1
#
_entry.id   AF-A0AA50KUK6-F1
#
_cell.length_a   1.000
_cell.length_b   1.000
_cell.length_c   1.000
_cell.angle_alpha   90.00
_cell.angle_beta   90.00
_cell.angle_gamma   90.00
#
_symmetry.space_group_name_H-M   'P 1'
#
loop_
_entity.id
_entity.type
_entity.pdbx_description
1 polymer ?
#
loop_
_entity_poly.entity_id
_entity_poly.type
_entity_poly.pdbx_seq_one_letter_code
_entity_poly.pdbx_strand_id
1 'polypeptide(L)'
;MKYNHLYWMNKVYKLSINAFKNKEIPVASILVFKNKIINKSYNQTINKNDPTAHAEIIVLRKSGKFLKKNLLNITMYVTLEPCLMCIGAIYNSKIKNLVYGASCNKIGSINFLKNIYNNIYIKNKIKIISGILTNKCSKILKIFFK
;
A
#
# COMPACT_ATOMS: atom_id res chain seq x y z
N MET A 1 -11.45 -14.08 11.20
CA MET A 1 -10.75 -14.19 9.89
C MET A 1 -9.69 -15.28 10.02
N LYS A 2 -9.49 -16.14 9.00
CA LYS A 2 -8.48 -17.22 9.02
C LYS A 2 -7.03 -16.71 9.13
N TYR A 3 -6.77 -15.45 8.75
CA TYR A 3 -5.45 -14.83 8.79
C TYR A 3 -5.54 -13.42 9.41
N ASN A 4 -4.53 -13.03 10.18
CA ASN A 4 -4.41 -11.70 10.79
C ASN A 4 -3.64 -10.71 9.90
N HIS A 5 -3.59 -9.43 10.29
CA HIS A 5 -2.86 -8.39 9.53
C HIS A 5 -1.36 -8.67 9.45
N LEU A 6 -0.77 -9.27 10.49
CA LEU A 6 0.65 -9.63 10.53
C LEU A 6 1.01 -10.66 9.44
N TYR A 7 0.14 -11.66 9.21
CA TYR A 7 0.33 -12.65 8.15
C TYR A 7 0.39 -11.99 6.76
N TRP A 8 -0.58 -11.12 6.46
CA TRP A 8 -0.63 -10.43 5.17
C TRP A 8 0.51 -9.44 4.99
N MET A 9 0.88 -8.71 6.05
CA MET A 9 2.01 -7.78 5.99
C MET A 9 3.33 -8.51 5.77
N ASN A 10 3.54 -9.70 6.36
CA ASN A 10 4.72 -10.52 6.07
C ASN A 10 4.76 -10.95 4.59
N LYS A 11 3.62 -11.28 3.98
CA LYS A 11 3.55 -11.61 2.54
C LYS A 11 3.89 -10.40 1.67
N VAL A 12 3.40 -9.21 2.03
CA VAL A 12 3.70 -7.96 1.32
C VAL A 12 5.16 -7.55 1.48
N TYR A 13 5.74 -7.75 2.66
CA TYR A 13 7.16 -7.50 2.91
C TYR A 13 8.06 -8.41 2.06
N LYS A 14 7.72 -9.71 1.91
CA LYS A 14 8.45 -10.59 1.00
C LYS A 14 8.42 -10.10 -0.45
N LEU A 15 7.34 -9.43 -0.86
CA LEU A 15 7.24 -8.85 -2.19
C LEU A 15 8.08 -7.57 -2.34
N SER A 16 8.24 -6.77 -1.28
CA SER A 16 9.10 -5.57 -1.34
C SER A 16 10.59 -5.91 -1.47
N ILE A 17 11.01 -7.11 -1.03
CA ILE A 17 12.35 -7.64 -1.32
C ILE A 17 12.56 -7.81 -2.84
N ASN A 18 11.51 -8.10 -3.62
CA ASN A 18 11.65 -8.19 -5.07
C ASN A 18 11.84 -6.82 -5.71
N ALA A 19 11.23 -5.75 -5.18
CA ALA A 19 11.55 -4.38 -5.61
C ALA A 19 13.03 -4.08 -5.37
N PHE A 20 13.51 -4.36 -4.15
CA PHE A 20 14.91 -4.16 -3.77
C PHE A 20 15.87 -4.85 -4.75
N LYS A 21 15.63 -6.15 -5.03
CA LYS A 21 16.45 -6.93 -5.97
C LYS A 21 16.44 -6.37 -7.39
N ASN A 22 15.35 -5.72 -7.80
CA ASN A 22 15.20 -5.10 -9.11
C ASN A 22 15.64 -3.62 -9.12
N LYS A 23 16.41 -3.17 -8.12
CA LYS A 23 16.88 -1.78 -7.96
C LYS A 23 15.76 -0.74 -7.93
N GLU A 24 14.58 -1.14 -7.44
CA GLU A 24 13.43 -0.26 -7.22
C GLU A 24 13.27 0.07 -5.74
N ILE A 25 12.67 1.22 -5.43
CA ILE A 25 12.33 1.59 -4.04
C ILE A 25 11.54 0.43 -3.42
N PRO A 26 11.94 -0.13 -2.25
CA PRO A 26 11.41 -1.38 -1.73
C PRO A 26 10.03 -1.20 -1.06
N VAL A 27 9.04 -0.83 -1.88
CA VAL A 27 7.64 -0.67 -1.52
C VAL A 27 6.80 -1.70 -2.28
N ALA A 28 5.92 -2.38 -1.57
CA ALA A 28 5.02 -3.36 -2.16
C ALA A 28 3.60 -3.26 -1.60
N SER A 29 2.63 -3.68 -2.41
CA SER A 29 1.20 -3.64 -2.10
C SER A 29 0.48 -4.90 -2.59
N ILE A 30 -0.49 -5.36 -1.80
CA ILE A 30 -1.43 -6.43 -2.16
C ILE A 30 -2.86 -6.01 -1.86
N LEU A 31 -3.79 -6.58 -2.63
CA LEU A 31 -5.22 -6.47 -2.38
C LEU A 31 -5.77 -7.84 -1.98
N VAL A 32 -6.47 -7.88 -0.84
CA VAL A 32 -7.03 -9.09 -0.26
C VAL A 32 -8.55 -9.00 -0.22
N PHE A 33 -9.21 -10.05 -0.68
CA PHE A 33 -10.66 -10.23 -0.61
C PHE A 33 -10.99 -11.67 -0.20
N LYS A 34 -11.90 -11.84 0.75
CA LYS A 34 -12.32 -13.16 1.26
C LYS A 34 -11.12 -14.10 1.53
N ASN A 35 -10.09 -13.58 2.22
CA ASN A 35 -8.84 -14.28 2.57
C ASN A 35 -7.99 -14.76 1.38
N LYS A 36 -8.17 -14.20 0.19
CA LYS A 36 -7.36 -14.47 -1.00
C LYS A 36 -6.71 -13.18 -1.51
N ILE A 37 -5.48 -13.29 -1.99
CA ILE A 37 -4.81 -12.18 -2.71
C ILE A 37 -5.46 -12.11 -4.09
N ILE A 38 -6.09 -10.98 -4.42
CA ILE A 38 -6.62 -10.72 -5.76
C ILE A 38 -5.45 -10.32 -6.67
N ASN A 39 -4.64 -9.38 -6.21
CA ASN A 39 -3.51 -8.86 -6.95
C ASN A 39 -2.38 -8.43 -6.02
N LYS A 40 -1.19 -8.37 -6.62
CA LYS A 40 0.05 -7.96 -5.97
C LYS A 40 0.94 -7.15 -6.92
N SER A 41 1.64 -6.17 -6.37
CA SER A 41 2.68 -5.43 -7.09
C SER A 41 3.67 -4.80 -6.11
N TYR A 42 4.76 -4.32 -6.69
CA TYR A 42 5.77 -3.53 -6.02
C TYR A 42 6.08 -2.28 -6.86
N ASN A 43 6.88 -1.37 -6.33
CA ASN A 43 7.28 -0.15 -7.03
C ASN A 43 7.99 -0.48 -8.34
N GLN A 44 7.61 0.16 -9.44
CA GLN A 44 8.23 -0.05 -10.75
C GLN A 44 8.49 1.27 -11.47
N THR A 45 8.75 2.35 -10.73
CA THR A 45 8.89 3.71 -11.29
C THR A 45 10.07 3.81 -12.25
N ILE A 46 11.18 3.15 -11.93
CA ILE A 46 12.40 3.18 -12.74
C ILE A 46 12.23 2.26 -13.95
N ASN A 47 11.90 0.99 -13.72
CA ASN A 47 11.82 -0.02 -14.77
C ASN A 47 10.74 0.26 -15.82
N LYS A 48 9.69 1.02 -15.47
CA LYS A 48 8.63 1.41 -16.41
C LYS A 48 8.77 2.82 -16.95
N ASN A 49 9.78 3.58 -16.53
CA ASN A 49 9.89 5.01 -16.82
C ASN A 49 8.56 5.76 -16.56
N ASP A 50 7.87 5.40 -15.46
CA ASP A 50 6.54 5.90 -15.14
C ASP A 50 6.55 6.44 -13.69
N PRO A 51 6.48 7.76 -13.48
CA PRO A 51 6.52 8.35 -12.15
C PRO A 51 5.29 7.96 -11.29
N THR A 52 4.24 7.43 -11.89
CA THR A 52 3.02 6.97 -11.20
C THR A 52 3.04 5.48 -10.88
N ALA A 53 4.06 4.73 -11.29
CA ALA A 53 4.18 3.28 -11.13
C ALA A 53 4.53 2.84 -9.69
N HIS A 54 3.86 3.44 -8.72
CA HIS A 54 3.86 3.03 -7.32
C HIS A 54 3.14 1.69 -7.14
N ALA A 55 3.50 0.96 -6.08
CA ALA A 55 2.94 -0.36 -5.80
C ALA A 55 1.41 -0.34 -5.69
N GLU A 56 0.85 0.68 -5.03
CA GLU A 56 -0.58 0.89 -4.80
C GLU A 56 -1.33 1.18 -6.11
N ILE A 57 -0.78 2.06 -6.96
CA ILE A 57 -1.38 2.39 -8.25
C ILE A 57 -1.41 1.16 -9.14
N ILE A 58 -0.29 0.43 -9.24
CA ILE A 58 -0.22 -0.77 -10.07
C ILE A 58 -1.21 -1.83 -9.57
N VAL A 59 -1.34 -2.05 -8.26
CA VAL A 59 -2.22 -3.09 -7.72
C VAL A 59 -3.70 -2.73 -7.96
N LEU A 60 -4.05 -1.45 -7.81
CA LEU A 60 -5.40 -0.94 -8.09
C LEU A 60 -5.74 -1.10 -9.57
N ARG A 61 -4.84 -0.69 -10.48
CA ARG A 61 -5.05 -0.83 -11.94
C ARG A 61 -5.22 -2.29 -12.35
N LYS A 62 -4.37 -3.19 -11.83
CA LYS A 62 -4.50 -4.64 -12.08
C LYS A 62 -5.84 -5.18 -11.60
N SER A 63 -6.28 -4.77 -10.41
CA SER A 63 -7.56 -5.23 -9.85
C SER A 63 -8.77 -4.65 -10.56
N GLY A 64 -8.75 -3.39 -10.97
CA GLY A 64 -9.81 -2.80 -11.78
C GLY A 64 -10.02 -3.56 -13.09
N LYS A 65 -8.92 -3.89 -13.78
CA LYS A 65 -8.96 -4.72 -15.00
C LYS A 65 -9.49 -6.13 -14.74
N PHE A 66 -9.06 -6.77 -13.64
CA PHE A 66 -9.46 -8.13 -13.29
C PHE A 66 -10.93 -8.23 -12.86
N LEU A 67 -11.42 -7.30 -12.04
CA LEU A 67 -12.76 -7.35 -11.45
C LEU A 67 -13.85 -6.68 -12.31
N LYS A 68 -13.47 -5.83 -13.28
CA LYS A 68 -14.38 -5.01 -14.10
C LYS A 68 -15.43 -4.21 -13.30
N LYS A 69 -15.19 -3.98 -12.00
CA LYS A 69 -16.08 -3.34 -11.02
C LYS A 69 -15.27 -2.63 -9.93
N ASN A 70 -15.96 -1.79 -9.14
CA ASN A 70 -15.40 -1.11 -7.96
C ASN A 70 -14.88 -2.11 -6.90
N LEU A 71 -13.82 -1.74 -6.18
CA LEU A 71 -13.09 -2.61 -5.25
C LEU A 71 -13.73 -2.72 -3.85
N LEU A 72 -15.02 -3.00 -3.80
CA LEU A 72 -15.78 -3.07 -2.54
C LEU A 72 -15.32 -4.24 -1.65
N ASN A 73 -15.31 -4.01 -0.34
CA ASN A 73 -14.94 -5.01 0.69
C ASN A 73 -13.50 -5.56 0.56
N ILE A 74 -12.61 -4.82 -0.11
CA ILE A 74 -11.20 -5.18 -0.26
C ILE A 74 -10.36 -4.52 0.83
N THR A 75 -9.36 -5.26 1.32
CA THR A 75 -8.30 -4.73 2.20
C THR A 75 -7.01 -4.58 1.39
N MET A 76 -6.45 -3.38 1.36
CA MET A 76 -5.10 -3.13 0.86
C MET A 76 -4.09 -3.27 1.99
N TYR A 77 -2.98 -3.96 1.71
CA TYR A 77 -1.80 -3.96 2.57
C TYR A 77 -0.63 -3.36 1.80
N VAL A 78 0.12 -2.46 2.43
CA VAL A 78 1.28 -1.78 1.81
C VAL A 78 2.44 -1.65 2.82
N THR A 79 3.69 -1.81 2.38
CA THR A 79 4.85 -1.76 3.30
C THR A 79 5.15 -0.36 3.83
N LEU A 80 4.80 0.69 3.09
CA LEU A 80 5.05 2.09 3.42
C LEU A 80 3.73 2.87 3.37
N GLU A 81 3.60 3.87 4.23
CA GLU A 81 2.49 4.82 4.20
C GLU A 81 2.31 5.42 2.78
N PRO A 82 1.10 5.32 2.19
CA PRO A 82 0.85 5.83 0.85
C PRO A 82 1.08 7.34 0.73
N CYS A 83 1.61 7.78 -0.41
CA CYS A 83 1.72 9.21 -0.72
C CYS A 83 0.37 9.80 -1.14
N LEU A 84 0.28 11.14 -1.28
CA LEU A 84 -0.95 11.84 -1.68
C LEU A 84 -1.61 11.29 -2.95
N MET A 85 -0.82 11.00 -3.98
CA MET A 85 -1.30 10.38 -5.22
C MET A 85 -1.99 9.04 -4.94
N CYS A 86 -1.32 8.17 -4.18
CA CYS A 86 -1.83 6.83 -3.88
C CYS A 86 -3.07 6.90 -2.99
N ILE A 87 -3.12 7.84 -2.04
CA ILE A 87 -4.29 8.09 -1.19
C ILE A 87 -5.51 8.53 -2.01
N GLY A 88 -5.33 9.45 -2.97
CA GLY A 88 -6.41 9.86 -3.87
C GLY A 88 -6.93 8.68 -4.71
N ALA A 89 -6.03 7.84 -5.23
CA ALA A 89 -6.42 6.63 -5.96
C ALA A 89 -7.15 5.61 -5.05
N ILE A 90 -6.68 5.41 -3.82
CA ILE A 90 -7.31 4.56 -2.82
C ILE A 90 -8.73 5.05 -2.52
N TYR A 91 -8.90 6.37 -2.30
CA TYR A 91 -10.20 6.98 -2.06
C TYR A 91 -11.19 6.70 -3.19
N ASN A 92 -10.77 6.91 -4.45
CA ASN A 92 -11.60 6.68 -5.63
C ASN A 92 -11.88 5.20 -5.90
N SER A 93 -11.00 4.29 -5.46
CA SER A 93 -11.16 2.86 -5.66
C SER A 93 -12.22 2.19 -4.77
N LYS A 94 -12.66 2.89 -3.71
CA LYS A 94 -13.66 2.41 -2.73
C LYS A 94 -13.25 1.13 -1.98
N ILE A 95 -11.95 0.93 -1.74
CA ILE A 95 -11.50 -0.13 -0.83
C ILE A 95 -12.03 0.11 0.58
N LYS A 96 -12.19 -0.97 1.36
CA LYS A 96 -12.77 -0.91 2.70
C LYS A 96 -11.73 -0.64 3.78
N ASN A 97 -10.54 -1.23 3.63
CA ASN A 97 -9.49 -1.13 4.65
C ASN A 97 -8.14 -0.85 3.99
N LEU A 98 -7.36 0.05 4.58
CA LEU A 98 -5.97 0.30 4.26
C LEU A 98 -5.12 -0.09 5.46
N VAL A 99 -4.15 -0.98 5.25
CA VAL A 99 -3.21 -1.42 6.28
C VAL A 99 -1.80 -1.11 5.81
N TYR A 100 -1.00 -0.38 6.60
CA TYR A 100 0.37 -0.07 6.22
C TYR A 100 1.40 -0.32 7.34
N GLY A 101 2.66 -0.49 6.93
CA GLY A 101 3.75 -0.85 7.82
C GLY A 101 4.55 0.32 8.38
N ALA A 102 5.52 0.81 7.61
CA ALA A 102 6.32 1.97 7.98
C ALA A 102 5.59 3.28 7.68
N SER A 103 5.74 4.29 8.53
CA SER A 103 5.29 5.66 8.27
C SER A 103 6.39 6.50 7.62
N CYS A 104 5.98 7.50 6.84
CA CYS A 104 6.93 8.44 6.26
C CYS A 104 7.23 9.56 7.26
N ASN A 105 8.42 9.55 7.86
CA ASN A 105 8.83 10.51 8.90
C ASN A 105 9.19 11.92 8.36
N LYS A 106 8.79 12.31 7.14
CA LYS A 106 8.95 13.71 6.71
C LYS A 106 7.95 14.57 7.50
N ILE A 107 8.48 15.29 8.48
CA ILE A 107 7.80 15.99 9.60
C ILE A 107 6.60 16.85 9.17
N GLY A 108 6.58 17.41 7.94
CA GLY A 108 5.45 18.19 7.42
C GLY A 108 4.27 17.40 6.84
N SER A 109 4.44 16.12 6.51
CA SER A 109 3.41 15.31 5.83
C SER A 109 2.44 14.64 6.81
N ILE A 110 2.85 14.38 8.04
CA ILE A 110 2.07 13.60 9.01
C ILE A 110 0.78 14.31 9.41
N ASN A 111 0.80 15.63 9.63
CA ASN A 111 -0.41 16.39 10.00
C ASN A 111 -1.33 16.62 8.79
N PHE A 112 -0.77 16.87 7.61
CA PHE A 112 -1.55 17.02 6.37
C PHE A 112 -2.25 15.72 5.98
N LEU A 113 -1.52 14.60 6.04
CA LEU A 113 -2.07 13.28 5.76
C LEU A 113 -3.09 12.84 6.82
N LYS A 114 -2.89 13.17 8.11
CA LYS A 114 -3.89 12.91 9.16
C LYS A 114 -5.25 13.55 8.85
N ASN A 115 -5.28 14.81 8.42
CA ASN A 115 -6.54 15.47 8.07
C ASN A 115 -7.21 14.80 6.86
N ILE A 116 -6.42 14.39 5.86
CA ILE A 116 -6.93 13.64 4.72
C ILE A 116 -7.47 12.28 5.16
N TYR A 117 -6.74 11.54 5.97
CA TYR A 117 -7.16 10.24 6.50
C TYR A 117 -8.44 10.33 7.33
N ASN A 118 -8.58 11.36 8.17
CA ASN A 118 -9.81 11.63 8.90
C ASN A 118 -10.98 11.90 7.95
N ASN A 119 -10.79 12.73 6.92
CA ASN A 119 -11.83 12.98 5.91
C ASN A 119 -12.20 11.72 5.12
N ILE A 120 -11.23 10.88 4.78
CA ILE A 120 -11.44 9.61 4.07
C ILE A 120 -12.23 8.63 4.95
N TYR A 121 -11.90 8.55 6.23
CA TYR A 121 -12.63 7.72 7.19
C TYR A 121 -14.08 8.20 7.32
N ILE A 122 -14.30 9.52 7.47
CA ILE A 122 -15.64 10.09 7.66
C ILE A 122 -16.51 9.92 6.40
N LYS A 123 -15.99 10.25 5.21
CA LYS A 123 -16.77 10.25 3.96
C LYS A 123 -16.93 8.86 3.34
N ASN A 124 -15.84 8.11 3.22
CA ASN A 124 -15.82 6.83 2.50
C ASN A 124 -15.76 5.60 3.43
N LYS A 125 -15.70 5.80 4.75
CA LYS A 125 -15.64 4.72 5.76
C LYS A 125 -14.47 3.75 5.52
N ILE A 126 -13.36 4.24 4.96
CA ILE A 126 -12.14 3.44 4.79
C ILE A 126 -11.45 3.33 6.15
N LYS A 127 -11.37 2.11 6.71
CA LYS A 127 -10.65 1.87 7.96
C LYS A 127 -9.15 1.84 7.73
N ILE A 128 -8.39 2.60 8.51
CA ILE A 128 -6.94 2.69 8.38
C ILE A 128 -6.28 2.04 9.59
N ILE A 129 -5.31 1.18 9.33
CA ILE A 129 -4.55 0.44 10.34
C ILE A 129 -3.07 0.63 10.02
N SER A 130 -2.33 1.22 10.95
CA SER A 130 -0.91 1.54 10.80
C SER A 130 -0.05 0.67 11.71
N GLY A 131 1.28 0.71 11.52
CA GLY A 131 2.22 0.18 12.49
C GLY A 131 2.53 -1.32 12.39
N ILE A 132 2.09 -2.01 11.33
CA ILE A 132 2.31 -3.47 11.21
C ILE A 132 3.68 -3.74 10.59
N LEU A 133 4.58 -4.44 11.30
CA LEU A 133 5.95 -4.71 10.83
C LEU A 133 6.77 -3.44 10.50
N THR A 134 6.53 -2.34 11.20
CA THR A 134 7.20 -1.05 10.99
C THR A 134 8.72 -1.17 10.95
N ASN A 135 9.33 -1.87 11.92
CA ASN A 135 10.79 -2.02 11.99
C ASN A 135 11.37 -2.71 10.76
N LYS A 136 10.72 -3.79 10.28
CA LYS A 136 11.19 -4.51 9.07
C LYS A 136 11.02 -3.66 7.81
N CYS A 137 9.87 -3.01 7.67
CA CYS A 137 9.56 -2.17 6.51
C CYS A 137 10.47 -0.92 6.44
N SER A 138 10.77 -0.31 7.59
CA SER A 138 11.70 0.83 7.66
C SER A 138 13.15 0.41 7.38
N LYS A 139 13.59 -0.74 7.92
CA LYS A 139 14.96 -1.23 7.76
C LYS A 139 15.35 -1.44 6.29
N ILE A 140 14.48 -2.06 5.49
CA ILE A 140 14.78 -2.30 4.06
C ILE A 140 14.86 -1.00 3.26
N LEU A 141 14.01 0.00 3.58
CA LEU A 141 14.08 1.33 2.97
C LEU A 141 15.40 2.03 3.32
N LYS A 142 15.82 1.99 4.59
CA LYS A 142 17.11 2.55 5.02
C LYS A 142 18.29 1.88 4.34
N ILE A 143 18.24 0.57 4.10
CA ILE A 143 19.29 -0.16 3.38
C ILE A 143 19.35 0.25 1.90
N PHE A 144 18.20 0.51 1.28
CA PHE A 144 18.13 0.91 -0.13
C PHE A 144 18.69 2.30 -0.42
N PHE A 145 18.50 3.26 0.50
CA PHE A 145 18.97 4.64 0.36
C PHE A 145 20.34 4.90 1.01
N LYS A 146 21.00 3.86 1.53
CA LYS A 146 22.41 3.91 1.92
C LYS A 146 23.27 3.66 0.71
#